data_AF-A0A1A8N328-F1
#
_entry.id   AF-A0A1A8N328-F1
#
_cell.length_a   1.000
_cell.length_b   1.000
_cell.length_c   1.000
_cell.angle_alpha   90.00
_cell.angle_beta   90.00
_cell.angle_gamma   90.00
#
_symmetry.space_group_name_H-M   'P 1'
#
loop_
_entity.id
_entity.type
_entity.pdbx_description
1 polymer ?
#
loop_
_entity_poly.entity_id
_entity_poly.type
_entity_poly.pdbx_seq_one_letter_code
_entity_poly.pdbx_strand_id
1 'polypeptide(L)'
;MISTLATFPPFLHKDIIEYLSTSFLPMAILGSTRREGGVPAYVNLSASSMLMIAMQYTSNPVYHCQMLECLMKHKQEVWKDLLYVISYGPSQVKPPAVQMLFHYWPNLKPPGAISEYRGLQYTAWNPIHCQHIECHNA
;
A
#
# COMPACT_ATOMS: atom_id res chain seq x y z
N MET A 1 6.18 -17.50 -9.20
CA MET A 1 6.94 -17.18 -7.98
C MET A 1 5.93 -17.11 -6.85
N ILE A 2 5.93 -18.08 -5.93
CA ILE A 2 5.05 -18.05 -4.75
C ILE A 2 5.60 -16.94 -3.84
N SER A 3 4.78 -15.94 -3.52
CA SER A 3 5.18 -14.91 -2.56
C SER A 3 5.43 -15.56 -1.21
N THR A 4 6.48 -15.16 -0.49
CA THR A 4 6.80 -15.68 0.85
C THR A 4 5.67 -15.49 1.88
N LEU A 5 4.77 -14.54 1.62
CA LEU A 5 3.55 -14.36 2.41
C LEU A 5 2.59 -15.57 2.34
N ALA A 6 2.59 -16.34 1.24
CA ALA A 6 1.82 -17.58 1.10
C ALA A 6 2.29 -18.69 2.06
N THR A 7 3.55 -18.60 2.53
CA THR A 7 4.12 -19.57 3.48
C THR A 7 3.58 -19.33 4.89
N PHE A 8 3.14 -18.10 5.20
CA PHE A 8 2.53 -17.80 6.49
C PHE A 8 1.05 -18.21 6.50
N PRO A 9 0.55 -18.72 7.64
CA PRO A 9 -0.88 -18.93 7.84
C PRO A 9 -1.71 -17.66 7.57
N PRO A 10 -2.91 -17.77 6.98
CA PRO A 10 -3.76 -16.62 6.65
C PRO A 10 -4.06 -15.67 7.81
N PHE A 11 -4.11 -16.19 9.04
CA PHE A 11 -4.37 -15.36 10.22
C PHE A 11 -3.25 -14.35 10.51
N LEU A 12 -2.00 -14.62 10.08
CA LEU A 12 -0.87 -13.70 10.26
C LEU A 12 -0.78 -12.63 9.17
N HIS A 13 -1.46 -12.81 8.03
CA HIS A 13 -1.32 -11.89 6.89
C HIS A 13 -1.69 -10.46 7.26
N LYS A 14 -2.74 -10.31 8.09
CA LYS A 14 -3.14 -9.03 8.66
C LYS A 14 -2.01 -8.37 9.45
N ASP A 15 -1.47 -9.07 10.44
CA ASP A 15 -0.46 -8.52 11.35
C ASP A 15 0.83 -8.16 10.60
N ILE A 16 1.19 -8.96 9.59
CA ILE A 16 2.34 -8.68 8.72
C ILE A 16 2.12 -7.38 7.93
N ILE A 17 0.95 -7.19 7.31
CA ILE A 17 0.68 -5.97 6.52
C ILE A 17 0.58 -4.75 7.43
N GLU A 18 -0.02 -4.89 8.60
CA GLU A 18 -0.08 -3.83 9.61
C GLU A 18 1.34 -3.44 10.04
N TYR A 19 2.20 -4.40 10.39
CA TYR A 19 3.60 -4.12 10.73
C TYR A 19 4.37 -3.46 9.58
N LEU A 20 4.15 -3.95 8.34
CA LEU A 20 4.81 -3.42 7.15
C LEU A 20 4.44 -1.95 6.91
N SER A 21 3.15 -1.62 6.97
CA SER A 21 2.64 -0.28 6.71
C SER A 21 2.89 0.71 7.84
N THR A 22 2.99 0.25 9.08
CA THR A 22 3.08 1.13 10.24
C THR A 22 4.49 1.41 10.70
N SER A 23 5.35 0.40 10.62
CA SER A 23 6.64 0.40 11.28
C SER A 23 7.75 0.23 10.25
N PHE A 24 7.70 -0.86 9.48
CA PHE A 24 8.80 -1.21 8.57
C PHE A 24 8.97 -0.21 7.43
N LEU A 25 7.91 0.11 6.67
CA LEU A 25 7.98 1.02 5.52
C LEU A 25 8.47 2.41 5.91
N PRO A 26 7.91 3.08 6.94
CA PRO A 26 8.42 4.37 7.39
C PRO A 26 9.90 4.30 7.75
N MET A 27 10.33 3.29 8.53
CA MET A 27 11.74 3.13 8.91
C MET A 27 12.65 2.87 7.71
N ALA A 28 12.24 2.00 6.80
CA ALA A 28 13.05 1.57 5.66
C ALA A 28 13.17 2.68 4.60
N ILE A 29 12.11 3.47 4.38
CA ILE A 29 12.15 4.61 3.45
C ILE A 29 12.88 5.81 4.09
N LEU A 30 12.56 6.19 5.34
CA LEU A 30 13.26 7.30 6.01
C LEU A 30 14.75 7.01 6.23
N GLY A 31 15.09 5.76 6.57
CA GLY A 31 16.47 5.33 6.75
C GLY A 31 17.29 5.31 5.45
N SER A 32 16.64 5.19 4.30
CA SER A 32 17.31 5.19 3.00
C SER A 32 17.45 6.60 2.40
N THR A 33 16.49 7.52 2.65
CA THR A 33 16.59 8.93 2.22
C THR A 33 17.79 9.66 2.84
N ARG A 34 18.30 9.21 4.00
CA ARG A 34 19.50 9.78 4.64
C ARG A 34 20.83 9.34 4.01
N ARG A 35 20.83 8.39 3.08
CA ARG A 35 22.05 8.00 2.37
C ARG A 35 22.24 8.91 1.16
N GLU A 36 23.10 9.91 1.30
CA GLU A 36 23.60 10.73 0.21
C GLU A 36 24.23 9.82 -0.86
N GLY A 37 23.52 9.59 -1.95
CA GLY A 37 24.05 8.84 -3.07
C GLY A 37 23.00 8.07 -3.84
N GLY A 38 22.12 8.79 -4.55
CA GLY A 38 21.47 8.45 -5.83
C GLY A 38 20.82 7.08 -6.09
N VAL A 39 20.96 6.09 -5.22
CA VAL A 39 20.42 4.75 -5.37
C VAL A 39 18.99 4.80 -4.85
N PRO A 40 17.97 4.53 -5.70
CA PRO A 40 16.61 4.40 -5.22
C PRO A 40 16.60 3.36 -4.10
N ALA A 41 16.03 3.70 -2.95
CA ALA A 41 15.81 2.74 -1.89
C ALA A 41 15.20 1.47 -2.52
N TYR A 42 15.77 0.28 -2.28
CA TYR A 42 15.20 -0.97 -2.80
C TYR A 42 13.70 -1.11 -2.47
N VAL A 43 13.28 -0.47 -1.38
CA VAL A 43 11.90 -0.31 -0.95
C VAL A 43 11.02 0.40 -2.00
N ASN A 44 11.55 1.40 -2.70
CA ASN A 44 10.85 2.10 -3.77
C ASN A 44 10.64 1.21 -5.00
N LEU A 45 11.55 0.28 -5.26
CA LEU A 45 11.42 -0.71 -6.35
C LEU A 45 10.45 -1.84 -5.95
N SER A 46 10.35 -2.17 -4.67
CA SER A 46 9.44 -3.20 -4.16
C SER A 46 8.02 -2.72 -3.89
N ALA A 47 7.73 -1.41 -3.97
CA ALA A 47 6.43 -0.83 -3.63
C ALA A 47 5.27 -1.48 -4.40
N SER A 48 5.41 -1.64 -5.72
CA SER A 48 4.45 -2.36 -6.57
C SER A 48 4.20 -3.80 -6.09
N SER A 49 5.26 -4.54 -5.77
CA SER A 49 5.15 -5.92 -5.27
C SER A 49 4.49 -6.00 -3.90
N MET A 50 4.79 -5.05 -3.00
CA MET A 50 4.16 -4.98 -1.69
C MET A 50 2.66 -4.75 -1.83
N LEU A 51 2.25 -3.77 -2.63
CA LEU A 51 0.84 -3.49 -2.93
C LEU A 51 0.13 -4.72 -3.52
N MET A 52 0.78 -5.40 -4.49
CA MET A 52 0.25 -6.63 -5.08
C MET A 52 0.00 -7.72 -4.02
N ILE A 53 0.95 -7.93 -3.11
CA ILE A 53 0.84 -8.94 -2.05
C ILE A 53 -0.27 -8.58 -1.07
N ALA A 54 -0.40 -7.32 -0.63
CA ALA A 54 -1.49 -6.94 0.25
C ALA A 54 -2.85 -7.17 -0.39
N MET A 55 -3.02 -6.80 -1.66
CA MET A 55 -4.27 -7.03 -2.41
C MET A 55 -4.55 -8.51 -2.66
N GLN A 56 -3.51 -9.33 -2.80
CA GLN A 56 -3.65 -10.77 -3.06
C GLN A 56 -4.05 -11.55 -1.80
N TYR A 57 -3.57 -11.14 -0.63
CA TYR A 57 -3.72 -11.91 0.62
C TYR A 57 -4.69 -11.30 1.62
N THR A 58 -5.10 -10.03 1.44
CA THR A 58 -6.17 -9.43 2.24
C THR A 58 -7.31 -8.98 1.34
N SER A 59 -8.53 -9.24 1.78
CA SER A 59 -9.74 -8.75 1.09
C SER A 59 -10.28 -7.46 1.72
N ASN A 60 -9.69 -7.01 2.83
CA ASN A 60 -10.16 -5.83 3.55
C ASN A 60 -9.52 -4.56 2.97
N PRO A 61 -10.33 -3.63 2.41
CA PRO A 61 -9.83 -2.42 1.77
C PRO A 61 -9.08 -1.48 2.72
N VAL A 62 -9.31 -1.58 4.04
CA VAL A 62 -8.61 -0.79 5.06
C VAL A 62 -7.10 -1.06 5.00
N TYR A 63 -6.69 -2.32 4.89
CA TYR A 63 -5.26 -2.68 4.83
C TYR A 63 -4.61 -2.26 3.52
N HIS A 64 -5.36 -2.29 2.42
CA HIS A 64 -4.85 -1.81 1.13
C HIS A 64 -4.62 -0.30 1.20
N CYS A 65 -5.59 0.46 1.72
CA CYS A 65 -5.49 1.91 1.91
C CYS A 65 -4.34 2.26 2.85
N GLN A 66 -4.25 1.61 4.00
CA GLN A 66 -3.18 1.84 4.97
C GLN A 66 -1.79 1.72 4.33
N MET A 67 -1.55 0.67 3.54
CA MET A 67 -0.25 0.51 2.90
C MET A 67 -0.01 1.51 1.76
N LEU A 68 -1.05 1.82 0.96
CA LEU A 68 -0.92 2.83 -0.10
C LEU A 68 -0.68 4.23 0.48
N GLU A 69 -1.43 4.65 1.48
CA GLU A 69 -1.29 5.94 2.16
C GLU A 69 0.09 6.07 2.81
N CYS A 70 0.60 5.00 3.42
CA CYS A 70 1.97 4.95 3.92
C CYS A 70 3.00 5.18 2.81
N LEU A 71 2.85 4.51 1.67
CA LEU A 71 3.73 4.72 0.52
C LEU A 71 3.60 6.15 -0.02
N MET A 72 2.39 6.70 -0.15
CA MET A 72 2.15 8.07 -0.63
C MET A 72 2.80 9.13 0.25
N LYS A 73 2.89 8.89 1.56
CA LYS A 73 3.57 9.79 2.50
C LYS A 73 5.07 9.89 2.22
N HIS A 74 5.69 8.84 1.69
CA HIS A 74 7.15 8.72 1.62
C HIS A 74 7.71 8.57 0.20
N LYS A 75 6.87 8.30 -0.80
CA LYS A 75 7.24 8.07 -2.20
C LYS A 75 6.34 8.89 -3.12
N GLN A 76 6.94 9.55 -4.10
CA GLN A 76 6.22 10.27 -5.14
C GLN A 76 5.74 9.31 -6.23
N GLU A 77 4.68 9.71 -6.94
CA GLU A 77 4.15 8.99 -8.10
C GLU A 77 3.72 7.53 -7.84
N VAL A 78 3.23 7.22 -6.64
CA VAL A 78 2.76 5.87 -6.26
C VAL A 78 1.64 5.33 -7.18
N TRP A 79 0.94 6.22 -7.89
CA TRP A 79 -0.01 5.83 -8.94
C TRP A 79 0.64 4.97 -10.04
N LYS A 80 1.93 5.17 -10.35
CA LYS A 80 2.68 4.31 -11.28
C LYS A 80 2.80 2.89 -10.74
N ASP A 81 3.05 2.73 -9.44
CA ASP A 81 3.09 1.41 -8.81
C ASP A 81 1.73 0.69 -8.89
N LEU A 82 0.62 1.42 -8.70
CA LEU A 82 -0.71 0.86 -8.94
C LEU A 82 -0.91 0.44 -10.40
N LEU A 83 -0.44 1.23 -11.37
CA LEU A 83 -0.49 0.83 -12.78
C LEU A 83 0.34 -0.43 -13.07
N TYR A 84 1.49 -0.60 -12.42
CA TYR A 84 2.26 -1.84 -12.50
C TYR A 84 1.47 -3.03 -11.94
N VAL A 85 0.80 -2.87 -10.79
CA VAL A 85 -0.07 -3.92 -10.21
C VAL A 85 -1.23 -4.25 -11.15
N ILE A 86 -1.87 -3.26 -11.77
CA ILE A 86 -2.98 -3.48 -12.71
C ILE A 86 -2.49 -4.22 -13.97
N SER A 87 -1.33 -3.84 -14.47
CA SER A 87 -0.76 -4.39 -15.71
C SER A 87 -0.27 -5.82 -15.54
N TYR A 88 0.48 -6.08 -14.46
CA TYR A 88 1.24 -7.33 -14.26
C TYR A 88 0.69 -8.23 -13.15
N GLY A 89 -0.22 -7.73 -12.32
CA GLY A 89 -0.81 -8.50 -11.23
C GLY A 89 -1.80 -9.57 -11.73
N PRO A 90 -2.04 -10.63 -10.94
CA PRO A 90 -3.05 -11.65 -11.24
C PRO A 90 -4.46 -11.05 -11.26
N SER A 91 -5.41 -11.73 -11.89
CA SER A 91 -6.78 -11.20 -12.10
C SER A 91 -7.50 -10.78 -10.81
N GLN A 92 -7.17 -11.38 -9.67
CA GLN A 92 -7.80 -11.10 -8.37
C GLN A 92 -7.36 -9.74 -7.77
N VAL A 93 -6.14 -9.28 -8.07
CA VAL A 93 -5.64 -8.00 -7.51
C VAL A 93 -5.99 -6.79 -8.37
N LYS A 94 -6.38 -7.02 -9.63
CA LYS A 94 -6.71 -5.92 -10.56
C LYS A 94 -7.91 -5.10 -10.10
N PRO A 95 -9.05 -5.70 -9.69
CA PRO A 95 -10.19 -4.93 -9.20
C PRO A 95 -9.86 -3.99 -8.02
N PRO A 96 -9.24 -4.45 -6.90
CA PRO A 96 -8.91 -3.54 -5.80
C PRO A 96 -7.86 -2.48 -6.20
N ALA A 97 -6.90 -2.82 -7.06
CA ALA A 97 -5.91 -1.85 -7.55
C ALA A 97 -6.56 -0.72 -8.37
N VAL A 98 -7.50 -1.05 -9.26
CA VAL A 98 -8.26 -0.06 -10.05
C VAL A 98 -9.14 0.79 -9.13
N GLN A 99 -9.83 0.17 -8.17
CA GLN A 99 -10.67 0.90 -7.20
C GLN A 99 -9.86 1.94 -6.42
N MET A 100 -8.68 1.57 -5.93
CA MET A 100 -7.80 2.50 -5.23
C MET A 100 -7.24 3.58 -6.14
N LEU A 101 -6.81 3.23 -7.36
CA LEU A 101 -6.29 4.20 -8.32
C LEU A 101 -7.33 5.31 -8.57
N PHE A 102 -8.59 4.95 -8.79
CA PHE A 102 -9.64 5.94 -9.03
C PHE A 102 -10.12 6.65 -7.75
N HIS A 103 -9.95 6.04 -6.57
CA HIS A 103 -10.24 6.68 -5.30
C HIS A 103 -9.25 7.83 -5.01
N TYR A 104 -7.95 7.59 -5.17
CA TYR A 104 -6.91 8.59 -4.87
C TYR A 104 -6.57 9.51 -6.05
N TRP A 105 -6.71 9.03 -7.29
CA TRP A 105 -6.46 9.79 -8.52
C TRP A 105 -7.69 9.76 -9.45
N PRO A 106 -8.79 10.44 -9.08
CA PRO A 106 -10.03 10.43 -9.86
C PRO A 106 -9.86 10.98 -11.28
N ASN A 107 -8.88 11.86 -11.50
CA ASN A 107 -8.56 12.41 -12.83
C ASN A 107 -8.08 11.35 -13.83
N LEU A 108 -7.59 10.20 -13.36
CA LEU A 108 -7.19 9.07 -14.22
C LEU A 108 -8.37 8.16 -14.59
N LYS A 109 -9.56 8.41 -14.04
CA LYS A 109 -10.77 7.65 -14.35
C LYS A 109 -11.26 8.01 -15.76
N PRO A 110 -11.37 7.03 -16.69
CA PRO A 110 -11.91 7.30 -18.01
C PRO A 110 -13.37 7.80 -17.93
N PRO A 111 -13.77 8.76 -18.77
CA PRO A 111 -15.17 9.16 -18.89
C PRO A 111 -16.00 7.96 -19.37
N GLY A 112 -16.99 7.54 -18.58
CA GLY A 112 -17.80 6.35 -18.85
C GLY A 112 -17.29 5.05 -18.20
N ALA A 113 -16.22 5.09 -17.40
CA ALA A 113 -15.79 3.94 -16.61
C ALA A 113 -16.93 3.44 -15.69
N ILE A 114 -17.16 2.13 -15.78
CA ILE A 114 -18.34 1.39 -15.32
C ILE A 114 -18.63 1.67 -13.83
N SER A 115 -19.92 1.81 -13.49
CA SER A 115 -20.43 1.98 -12.11
C SER A 115 -20.05 0.84 -11.14
N GLU A 116 -19.46 -0.24 -11.64
CA GLU A 116 -18.97 -1.39 -10.87
C GLU A 116 -17.83 -1.01 -9.92
N TYR A 117 -17.04 0.00 -10.27
CA TYR A 117 -16.08 0.63 -9.35
C TYR A 117 -16.78 1.72 -8.55
N ARG A 118 -17.81 1.34 -7.77
CA ARG A 118 -18.38 2.23 -6.75
C ARG A 118 -17.24 2.72 -5.86
N GLY A 119 -17.33 4.00 -5.46
CA GLY A 119 -16.30 4.62 -4.63
C GLY A 119 -15.95 3.72 -3.45
N LEU A 120 -14.65 3.54 -3.21
CA LEU A 120 -14.13 2.77 -2.09
C LEU A 120 -14.71 3.35 -0.79
N GLN A 121 -15.54 2.58 -0.10
CA GLN A 121 -16.07 2.93 1.22
C GLN A 121 -15.35 2.09 2.27
N TYR A 122 -14.58 2.74 3.13
CA TYR A 122 -13.90 2.09 4.24
C TYR A 122 -13.94 3.02 5.46
N THR A 123 -13.94 2.41 6.65
CA THR A 123 -13.66 3.15 7.87
C THR A 123 -12.16 3.42 7.90
N ALA A 124 -11.77 4.69 8.04
CA ALA A 124 -10.36 5.06 8.14
C ALA A 124 -9.67 4.27 9.25
N TRP A 125 -8.42 3.85 8.99
CA TRP A 125 -7.61 3.20 10.00
C TRP A 125 -7.17 4.25 11.03
N ASN A 126 -7.06 3.84 12.30
CA ASN A 126 -6.61 4.75 13.34
C ASN A 126 -5.10 4.98 13.20
N PRO A 127 -4.63 6.24 13.10
CA PRO A 127 -3.21 6.51 13.09
C PRO A 127 -2.56 5.99 14.37
N ILE A 128 -1.31 5.53 14.25
CA ILE A 128 -0.57 5.10 15.44
C ILE A 128 -0.18 6.31 16.24
N HIS A 129 -0.60 6.32 17.50
CA HIS A 129 -0.19 7.29 18.48
C HIS A 129 1.27 7.06 18.85
N CYS A 130 1.97 8.16 19.11
CA CYS A 130 3.37 8.10 19.50
C CYS A 130 3.50 7.31 20.81
N GLN A 131 4.28 6.23 20.80
CA GLN A 131 4.48 5.37 21.97
C GLN A 131 5.54 5.91 22.94
N HIS A 132 6.15 7.06 22.63
CA HIS A 132 7.12 7.70 23.52
C HIS A 132 6.39 8.36 24.69
N ILE A 133 6.91 8.14 25.91
CA ILE A 133 6.27 8.58 27.16
C ILE A 133 6.07 10.12 27.20
N GLU A 134 6.93 10.87 26.51
CA GLU A 134 6.92 12.34 26.47
C GLU A 134 6.27 12.95 25.20
N CYS A 135 5.59 12.13 24.39
CA CYS A 135 5.00 12.62 23.16
C CYS A 135 3.70 13.39 23.44
N HIS A 136 3.67 14.68 23.09
CA HIS A 136 2.52 15.57 23.33
C HIS A 136 1.29 15.31 22.44
N ASN A 137 1.38 14.40 21.47
CA ASN A 137 0.29 14.01 20.58
C ASN A 137 -0.10 12.55 20.82
N ALA A 138 -0.55 12.28 22.05
CA ALA A 138 -1.30 11.06 22.38
C ALA A 138 -2.78 11.23 22.04
#